data_AF-A0A357KVC9-F1
#
_entry.id   AF-A0A357KVC9-F1
#
_cell.length_a   1.000
_cell.length_b   1.000
_cell.length_c   1.000
_cell.angle_alpha   90.00
_cell.angle_beta   90.00
_cell.angle_gamma   90.00
#
_symmetry.space_group_name_H-M   'P 1'
#
loop_
_entity.id
_entity.type
_entity.pdbx_description
1 polymer ?
#
loop_
_entity_poly.entity_id
_entity_poly.type
_entity_poly.pdbx_seq_one_letter_code
_entity_poly.pdbx_strand_id
1 'polypeptide(L)'
;MRRVELSSLHERMKAAAGSMTFRALAEVTGQNAETVRRYMQGQAPSVEFLAALCRRFDLSAQWLISGRGPMKNADARAHALREANPSELLSAIAEALERLTERVDRIELFVQRLEARLRHHGAADRSPGGASGPEEARAHTPHPTHASPSVARGASRDDGPDPGAGRVRFVADALAQRPPADAR
;
A
#
# COMPACT_ATOMS: atom_id res chain seq x y z
N MET A 1 36.79 8.36 6.31
CA MET A 1 35.34 8.42 5.97
C MET A 1 34.63 9.25 7.04
N ARG A 2 34.21 10.49 6.72
CA ARG A 2 33.47 11.34 7.67
C ARG A 2 32.06 10.76 7.86
N ARG A 3 31.73 10.35 9.10
CA ARG A 3 30.34 10.16 9.53
C ARG A 3 29.62 11.50 9.34
N VAL A 4 28.51 11.51 8.61
CA VAL A 4 27.64 12.69 8.53
C VAL A 4 27.00 12.83 9.91
N GLU A 5 27.53 13.78 10.67
CA GLU A 5 27.04 14.21 11.99
C GLU A 5 25.55 14.56 11.91
N LEU A 6 24.85 14.23 12.99
CA LEU A 6 23.41 14.35 13.20
C LEU A 6 22.93 15.79 13.00
N SER A 7 22.55 16.16 11.77
CA SER A 7 21.74 17.36 11.56
C SER A 7 20.51 17.29 12.47
N SER A 8 20.09 18.41 13.04
CA SER A 8 18.85 18.40 13.82
C SER A 8 17.65 18.09 12.91
N LEU A 9 16.55 17.56 13.46
CA LEU A 9 15.30 17.39 12.71
C LEU A 9 14.91 18.69 11.98
N HIS A 10 15.11 19.83 12.66
CA HIS A 10 14.86 21.16 12.15
C HIS A 10 15.74 21.54 10.97
N GLU A 11 17.03 21.19 11.00
CA GLU A 11 17.92 21.39 9.85
C GLU A 11 17.49 20.55 8.64
N ARG A 12 17.06 19.31 8.85
CA ARG A 12 16.52 18.48 7.77
C ARG A 12 15.20 19.01 7.22
N MET A 13 14.33 19.52 8.08
CA MET A 13 13.11 20.21 7.65
C MET A 13 13.41 21.46 6.82
N LYS A 14 14.41 22.24 7.20
CA LYS A 14 14.88 23.41 6.42
C LYS A 14 15.50 22.98 5.10
N ALA A 15 16.33 21.94 5.09
CA ALA A 15 16.92 21.39 3.87
C ALA A 15 15.84 20.88 2.90
N ALA A 16 14.81 20.23 3.42
CA ALA A 16 13.67 19.76 2.63
C ALA A 16 12.80 20.90 2.07
N ALA A 17 12.55 21.95 2.84
CA ALA A 17 11.77 23.10 2.40
C ALA A 17 12.54 24.04 1.45
N GLY A 18 13.87 23.96 1.42
CA GLY A 18 14.73 24.76 0.55
C GLY A 18 14.50 26.27 0.76
N SER A 19 14.18 26.97 -0.32
CA SER A 19 13.94 28.43 -0.33
C SER A 19 12.45 28.80 -0.22
N MET A 20 11.56 27.87 0.14
CA MET A 20 10.14 28.19 0.25
C MET A 20 9.85 29.11 1.44
N THR A 21 8.92 30.04 1.24
CA THR A 21 8.42 30.89 2.33
C THR A 21 7.52 30.07 3.27
N PHE A 22 7.43 30.48 4.54
CA PHE A 22 6.56 29.80 5.51
C PHE A 22 5.09 29.79 5.07
N ARG A 23 4.65 30.83 4.34
CA ARG A 23 3.31 30.89 3.76
C ARG A 23 3.12 29.82 2.69
N ALA A 24 4.05 29.69 1.75
CA ALA A 24 3.98 28.66 0.73
C ALA A 24 4.00 27.25 1.33
N LEU A 25 4.82 27.04 2.37
CA LEU A 25 4.88 25.77 3.07
C LEU A 25 3.59 25.45 3.84
N ALA A 26 2.94 26.47 4.40
CA ALA A 26 1.63 26.36 5.05
C ALA A 26 0.53 25.94 4.08
N GLU A 27 0.45 26.56 2.91
CA GLU A 27 -0.52 26.19 1.87
C GLU A 27 -0.32 24.73 1.41
N VAL A 28 0.92 24.33 1.16
CA VAL A 28 1.25 22.98 0.68
C VAL A 28 0.95 21.92 1.76
N THR A 29 1.25 22.21 3.02
CA THR A 29 1.04 21.27 4.14
C THR A 29 -0.38 21.34 4.73
N GLY A 30 -1.19 22.32 4.33
CA GLY A 30 -2.54 22.55 4.86
C GLY A 30 -2.54 22.99 6.32
N GLN A 31 -1.47 23.67 6.77
CA GLN A 31 -1.29 24.12 8.14
C GLN A 31 -1.29 25.64 8.23
N ASN A 32 -1.47 26.19 9.44
CA ASN A 32 -1.37 27.64 9.65
C ASN A 32 0.09 28.11 9.49
N ALA A 33 0.31 29.24 8.80
CA ALA A 33 1.64 29.85 8.59
C ALA A 33 2.40 30.13 9.89
N GLU A 34 1.69 30.49 10.96
CA GLU A 34 2.28 30.69 12.28
C GLU A 34 2.74 29.36 12.91
N THR A 35 1.94 28.30 12.75
CA THR A 35 2.32 26.94 13.19
C THR A 35 3.55 26.45 12.45
N VAL A 36 3.59 26.62 11.12
CA VAL A 36 4.75 26.26 10.29
C VAL A 36 5.98 27.04 10.72
N ARG A 37 5.86 28.36 10.94
CA ARG A 37 6.96 29.19 11.43
C ARG A 37 7.52 28.65 12.74
N ARG A 38 6.67 28.34 13.73
CA ARG A 38 7.09 27.78 15.03
C ARG A 38 7.85 26.47 14.85
N TYR A 39 7.31 25.56 14.03
CA TYR A 39 7.95 24.28 13.75
C TYR A 39 9.30 24.46 13.07
N MET A 40 9.44 25.36 12.10
CA MET A 40 10.73 25.61 11.43
C MET A 40 11.76 26.33 12.32
N GLN A 41 11.33 26.96 13.42
CA GLN A 41 12.17 27.71 14.34
C GLN A 41 12.64 26.92 15.58
N GLY A 42 12.25 25.65 15.72
CA GLY A 42 12.74 24.80 16.81
C GLY A 42 11.67 24.14 17.66
N GLN A 43 10.39 24.49 17.48
CA GLN A 43 9.31 23.78 18.19
C GLN A 43 9.17 22.34 17.67
N ALA A 44 8.73 21.44 18.54
CA ALA A 44 8.47 20.05 18.19
C ALA A 44 7.29 19.99 17.19
N PRO A 45 7.50 19.52 15.96
CA PRO A 45 6.44 19.38 14.97
C PRO A 45 5.52 18.20 15.31
N SER A 46 4.25 18.30 14.91
CA SER A 46 3.33 17.17 15.02
C SER A 46 3.63 16.08 13.97
N VAL A 47 3.18 14.85 14.23
CA VAL A 47 3.32 13.73 13.29
C VAL A 47 2.53 14.00 12.01
N GLU A 48 1.38 14.65 12.10
CA GLU A 48 0.55 15.03 10.95
C GLU A 48 1.28 16.01 10.02
N PHE A 49 1.96 17.00 10.61
CA PHE A 49 2.76 17.95 9.83
C PHE A 49 3.93 17.25 9.13
N LEU A 50 4.67 16.39 9.84
CA LEU A 50 5.76 15.62 9.25
C LEU A 50 5.27 14.70 8.13
N ALA A 51 4.13 14.03 8.32
CA ALA A 51 3.54 13.17 7.31
C ALA A 51 3.07 13.98 6.09
N ALA A 52 2.48 15.15 6.29
CA ALA A 52 2.09 16.05 5.21
C ALA A 52 3.32 16.54 4.42
N LEU A 53 4.39 16.92 5.13
CA LEU A 53 5.65 17.31 4.52
C LEU A 53 6.25 16.17 3.69
N CYS A 54 6.35 14.96 4.25
CA CYS A 54 6.87 13.80 3.53
C CYS A 54 6.07 13.49 2.27
N ARG A 55 4.73 13.52 2.35
CA ARG A 55 3.87 13.26 1.19
C ARG A 55 3.99 14.32 0.10
N ARG A 56 4.09 15.60 0.48
CA ARG A 56 4.10 16.71 -0.48
C ARG A 56 5.42 16.89 -1.20
N PHE A 57 6.52 16.58 -0.52
CA PHE A 57 7.87 16.74 -1.06
C PHE A 57 8.52 15.41 -1.49
N ASP A 58 7.74 14.32 -1.45
CA ASP A 58 8.19 12.95 -1.71
C ASP A 58 9.47 12.57 -0.93
N LEU A 59 9.46 12.87 0.37
CA LEU A 59 10.60 12.64 1.26
C LEU A 59 10.52 11.29 1.95
N SER A 60 11.70 10.72 2.20
CA SER A 60 11.86 9.56 3.07
C SER A 60 11.63 9.96 4.53
N ALA A 61 10.62 9.36 5.15
CA ALA A 61 10.36 9.54 6.58
C ALA A 61 11.56 9.10 7.44
N GLN A 62 12.26 8.03 7.01
CA GLN A 62 13.44 7.53 7.71
C GLN A 62 14.58 8.56 7.68
N TRP A 63 14.79 9.22 6.55
CA TRP A 63 15.77 10.29 6.45
C TRP A 63 15.37 11.50 7.30
N LEU A 64 14.11 11.92 7.25
CA LEU A 64 13.65 13.09 8.00
C LEU A 64 13.78 12.87 9.53
N ILE A 65 13.47 11.68 10.03
CA ILE A 65 13.48 11.40 11.47
C ILE A 65 14.89 11.03 11.95
N SER A 66 15.57 10.12 11.25
CA SER A 66 16.84 9.55 11.72
C SER A 66 18.09 10.16 11.08
N GLY A 67 17.92 10.96 10.02
CA GLY A 67 19.03 11.52 9.24
C GLY A 67 19.76 10.48 8.37
N ARG A 68 19.26 9.24 8.30
CA ARG A 68 19.89 8.13 7.56
C ARG A 68 19.20 7.86 6.23
N GLY A 69 20.00 7.45 5.25
CA GLY A 69 19.53 7.12 3.91
C GLY A 69 19.32 8.37 3.04
N PRO A 70 18.71 8.22 1.85
CA PRO A 70 18.49 9.31 0.92
C PRO A 70 17.28 10.16 1.32
N MET A 71 17.34 11.44 0.95
CA MET A 71 16.29 12.41 1.26
C MET A 71 14.96 12.12 0.56
N LYS A 72 15.01 11.74 -0.73
CA LYS A 72 13.81 11.50 -1.55
C LYS A 72 13.48 10.00 -1.63
N ASN A 73 12.20 9.67 -1.71
CA ASN A 73 11.77 8.27 -1.86
C ASN A 73 12.21 7.66 -3.19
N ALA A 74 12.22 8.44 -4.27
CA ALA A 74 12.73 7.99 -5.57
C ALA A 74 14.16 7.42 -5.48
N ASP A 75 15.02 8.05 -4.67
CA ASP A 75 16.40 7.64 -4.47
C ASP A 75 16.54 6.49 -3.46
N ALA A 76 15.53 6.29 -2.61
CA ALA A 76 15.50 5.22 -1.60
C ALA A 76 15.57 3.84 -2.22
N ARG A 77 14.89 3.61 -3.35
CA ARG A 77 14.92 2.32 -4.06
C ARG A 77 16.32 2.01 -4.59
N ALA A 78 16.93 2.96 -5.31
CA ALA A 78 18.26 2.79 -5.87
C ALA A 78 19.34 2.65 -4.78
N HIS A 79 19.18 3.33 -3.65
CA HIS A 79 20.05 3.18 -2.50
C HIS A 79 19.88 1.81 -1.83
N ALA A 80 18.64 1.38 -1.56
CA ALA A 80 18.35 0.08 -0.95
C ALA A 80 18.89 -1.08 -1.79
N LEU A 81 18.74 -1.03 -3.12
CA LEU A 81 19.28 -2.05 -4.03
C LEU A 81 20.81 -2.09 -4.05
N ARG A 82 21.49 -0.95 -3.84
CA ARG A 82 22.95 -0.90 -3.78
C ARG A 82 23.52 -1.41 -2.46
N GLU A 83 22.78 -1.25 -1.36
CA GLU A 83 23.20 -1.69 -0.03
C GLU A 83 22.71 -3.11 0.32
N ALA A 84 21.78 -3.68 -0.44
CA ALA A 84 21.22 -5.00 -0.17
C ALA A 84 22.29 -6.10 -0.36
N ASN A 85 22.34 -7.03 0.59
CA ASN A 85 23.10 -8.25 0.42
C ASN A 85 22.35 -9.24 -0.51
N PRO A 86 23.05 -10.22 -1.12
CA PRO A 86 22.44 -11.15 -2.06
C PRO A 86 21.26 -11.94 -1.48
N SER A 87 21.32 -12.32 -0.20
CA SER A 87 20.26 -13.08 0.47
C SER A 87 19.00 -12.24 0.67
N GLU A 88 19.12 -10.98 1.06
CA GLU A 88 18.00 -10.03 1.18
C GLU A 88 17.31 -9.81 -0.16
N LEU A 89 18.09 -9.68 -1.23
CA LEU A 89 17.55 -9.53 -2.57
C LEU A 89 16.79 -10.79 -3.01
N LEU A 90 17.35 -11.98 -2.78
CA LEU A 90 16.70 -13.25 -3.12
C LEU A 90 15.41 -13.46 -2.33
N SER A 91 15.40 -13.16 -1.02
CA SER A 91 14.18 -13.23 -0.20
C SER A 91 13.11 -12.26 -0.70
N ALA A 92 13.48 -11.01 -1.00
CA ALA A 92 12.54 -10.02 -1.54
C ALA A 92 11.97 -10.43 -2.91
N ILE A 93 12.78 -11.08 -3.76
CA ILE A 93 12.32 -11.63 -5.04
C ILE A 93 11.34 -12.79 -4.81
N ALA A 94 11.64 -13.70 -3.88
CA ALA A 94 10.74 -14.80 -3.54
C ALA A 94 9.38 -14.29 -3.05
N GLU A 95 9.36 -13.34 -2.12
CA GLU A 95 8.12 -12.70 -1.64
C GLU A 95 7.34 -12.01 -2.78
N ALA A 96 8.04 -11.35 -3.71
CA ALA A 96 7.41 -10.71 -4.85
C ALA A 96 6.79 -11.75 -5.82
N LEU A 97 7.44 -12.90 -6.02
CA LEU A 97 6.91 -13.99 -6.84
C LEU A 97 5.68 -14.64 -6.19
N GLU A 98 5.70 -14.85 -4.88
CA GLU A 98 4.53 -15.35 -4.13
C GLU A 98 3.34 -14.39 -4.28
N ARG A 99 3.55 -13.10 -4.06
CA ARG A 99 2.50 -12.09 -4.22
C ARG A 99 1.96 -12.00 -5.64
N LEU A 100 2.82 -12.20 -6.65
CA LEU A 100 2.39 -12.24 -8.04
C LEU A 100 1.56 -13.48 -8.33
N THR A 101 1.96 -14.63 -7.79
CA THR A 101 1.23 -15.90 -7.92
C THR A 101 -0.16 -15.78 -7.31
N GLU A 102 -0.27 -15.30 -6.07
CA GLU A 102 -1.56 -15.05 -5.40
C GLU A 102 -2.47 -14.09 -6.19
N ARG A 103 -1.87 -13.10 -6.86
CA ARG A 103 -2.61 -12.16 -7.71
C ARG A 103 -3.15 -12.84 -8.96
N VAL A 104 -2.36 -13.72 -9.58
CA VAL A 104 -2.78 -14.50 -10.75
C VAL A 104 -3.92 -15.44 -10.35
N ASP A 105 -3.79 -16.17 -9.25
CA ASP A 105 -4.84 -17.07 -8.75
C ASP A 105 -6.16 -16.33 -8.50
N ARG A 106 -6.08 -15.11 -7.91
CA ARG A 106 -7.26 -14.27 -7.68
C ARG A 106 -7.92 -13.84 -9.00
N ILE A 107 -7.13 -13.52 -10.02
CA ILE A 107 -7.63 -13.15 -11.34
C ILE A 107 -8.29 -14.36 -12.00
N GLU A 108 -7.68 -15.54 -11.90
CA GLU A 108 -8.25 -16.76 -12.44
C GLU A 108 -9.62 -17.07 -11.82
N LEU A 109 -9.73 -17.02 -10.48
CA LEU A 109 -11.01 -17.17 -9.79
C LEU A 109 -12.05 -16.12 -10.20
N PHE A 110 -11.62 -14.88 -10.44
CA PHE A 110 -12.51 -13.82 -10.90
C PHE A 110 -13.04 -14.12 -12.31
N VAL A 111 -12.19 -14.56 -13.22
CA VAL A 111 -12.57 -14.96 -14.59
C VAL A 111 -13.52 -16.15 -14.56
N GLN A 112 -13.22 -17.21 -13.78
CA GLN A 112 -14.10 -18.37 -13.62
C GLN A 112 -15.50 -17.97 -13.13
N ARG A 113 -15.59 -17.03 -12.18
CA ARG A 113 -16.89 -16.49 -11.71
C ARG A 113 -17.62 -15.71 -12.79
N LEU A 114 -16.92 -14.89 -13.58
CA LEU A 114 -17.51 -14.17 -14.70
C LEU A 114 -18.05 -15.13 -15.75
N GLU A 115 -17.28 -16.15 -16.13
CA GLU A 115 -17.71 -17.18 -17.08
C GLU A 115 -18.93 -17.95 -16.59
N ALA A 116 -18.97 -18.32 -15.30
CA ALA A 116 -20.13 -18.98 -14.71
C ALA A 116 -21.37 -18.07 -14.78
N ARG A 117 -21.24 -16.79 -14.47
CA ARG A 117 -22.35 -15.81 -14.57
C ARG A 117 -22.83 -15.64 -16.01
N LEU A 118 -21.91 -15.53 -16.97
CA LEU A 118 -22.24 -15.44 -18.39
C LEU A 118 -22.96 -16.69 -18.89
N ARG A 119 -22.54 -17.89 -18.46
CA ARG A 119 -23.24 -19.14 -18.78
C ARG A 119 -24.67 -19.18 -18.24
N HIS A 120 -24.90 -18.71 -17.01
CA HIS A 120 -26.25 -18.62 -16.45
C HIS A 120 -27.12 -17.61 -17.20
N HIS A 121 -26.57 -16.45 -17.58
CA HIS A 121 -27.30 -15.44 -18.34
C HIS A 121 -27.66 -15.94 -19.75
N GLY A 122 -26.73 -16.60 -20.44
CA GLY A 122 -26.96 -17.18 -21.78
C GLY A 122 -27.75 -18.50 -21.81
N ALA A 123 -27.99 -19.12 -20.65
CA ALA A 123 -28.92 -20.25 -20.49
C ALA A 123 -30.36 -19.78 -20.26
N ALA A 124 -30.55 -18.67 -19.52
CA ALA A 124 -31.86 -18.03 -19.36
C ALA A 124 -32.41 -17.47 -20.68
N ASP A 125 -31.52 -16.98 -21.55
CA ASP A 125 -31.86 -16.48 -22.91
C ASP A 125 -32.17 -17.60 -23.91
N ARG A 126 -31.85 -18.86 -23.57
CA ARG A 126 -32.05 -20.06 -24.42
C ARG A 126 -33.21 -20.96 -23.99
N SER A 127 -34.16 -20.45 -23.20
CA SER A 127 -35.45 -21.13 -23.04
C SER A 127 -36.22 -21.08 -24.36
N PRO A 128 -36.50 -22.23 -25.00
CA PRO A 128 -37.29 -22.27 -26.22
C PRO A 128 -38.76 -22.01 -25.88
N GLY A 129 -39.35 -21.02 -26.54
CA GLY A 129 -40.80 -20.93 -26.64
C GLY A 129 -41.35 -22.16 -27.35
N GLY A 130 -42.31 -22.84 -26.72
CA GLY A 130 -43.19 -23.80 -27.39
C GLY A 130 -43.55 -25.05 -26.58
N ALA A 131 -44.42 -24.92 -25.58
CA ALA A 131 -45.50 -25.88 -25.32
C ALA A 131 -46.47 -25.29 -24.28
N SER A 132 -47.62 -24.84 -24.76
CA SER A 132 -48.79 -24.53 -23.95
C SER A 132 -49.45 -25.82 -23.44
N GLY A 133 -49.97 -25.78 -22.22
CA GLY A 133 -50.88 -26.79 -21.67
C GLY A 133 -51.00 -26.66 -20.14
N PRO A 134 -52.12 -26.16 -19.59
CA PRO A 134 -52.29 -25.91 -18.16
C PRO A 134 -52.94 -27.11 -17.46
N GLU A 135 -52.47 -27.49 -16.27
CA GLU A 135 -53.35 -28.07 -15.25
C GLU A 135 -52.76 -27.92 -13.84
N GLU A 136 -53.65 -27.61 -12.91
CA GLU A 136 -53.46 -27.19 -11.52
C GLU A 136 -52.82 -28.26 -10.62
N ALA A 137 -52.08 -27.83 -9.58
CA ALA A 137 -52.47 -28.07 -8.18
C ALA A 137 -51.43 -27.56 -7.16
N ARG A 138 -51.87 -26.52 -6.43
CA ARG A 138 -51.83 -26.38 -4.96
C ARG A 138 -50.47 -26.32 -4.22
N ALA A 139 -50.08 -25.08 -3.93
CA ALA A 139 -49.81 -24.50 -2.60
C ALA A 139 -49.01 -25.30 -1.54
N HIS A 140 -47.79 -24.85 -1.23
CA HIS A 140 -47.31 -24.63 0.15
C HIS A 140 -46.03 -23.77 0.16
N THR A 141 -46.02 -22.68 0.92
CA THR A 141 -44.85 -21.87 1.31
C THR A 141 -44.93 -21.64 2.82
N PRO A 142 -43.89 -21.17 3.52
CA PRO A 142 -42.45 -21.45 3.43
C PRO A 142 -41.85 -21.80 4.82
N HIS A 143 -40.58 -22.23 4.90
CA HIS A 143 -39.73 -21.87 6.05
C HIS A 143 -38.23 -21.94 5.73
N PRO A 144 -37.44 -20.89 6.02
CA PRO A 144 -35.99 -20.93 5.93
C PRO A 144 -35.38 -21.29 7.29
N THR A 145 -34.30 -22.08 7.29
CA THR A 145 -33.40 -22.20 8.46
C THR A 145 -31.96 -22.25 7.98
N HIS A 146 -31.18 -21.28 8.47
CA HIS A 146 -29.76 -21.10 8.27
C HIS A 146 -28.93 -22.20 8.94
N ALA A 147 -27.80 -22.58 8.33
CA ALA A 147 -26.62 -23.03 9.07
C ALA A 147 -25.33 -22.86 8.25
N SER A 148 -24.57 -21.82 8.57
CA SER A 148 -23.17 -21.64 8.19
C SER A 148 -22.29 -22.69 8.89
N PRO A 149 -21.18 -23.16 8.28
CA PRO A 149 -20.06 -23.67 9.05
C PRO A 149 -19.10 -22.53 9.44
N SER A 150 -18.90 -22.44 10.75
CA SER A 150 -17.97 -21.58 11.47
C SER A 150 -16.51 -21.93 11.15
N VAL A 151 -15.72 -20.91 10.83
CA VAL A 151 -14.26 -21.01 10.70
C VAL A 151 -13.66 -20.48 11.99
N ALA A 152 -13.03 -21.33 12.79
CA ALA A 152 -12.20 -20.90 13.91
C ALA A 152 -11.13 -21.94 14.25
N ARG A 153 -9.87 -21.67 13.87
CA ARG A 153 -8.71 -21.60 14.80
C ARG A 153 -7.37 -21.55 14.06
N GLY A 154 -6.45 -20.80 14.66
CA GLY A 154 -5.03 -20.74 14.33
C GLY A 154 -4.54 -19.30 14.34
N ALA A 155 -4.55 -18.59 15.47
CA ALA A 155 -3.40 -18.56 16.39
C ALA A 155 -2.06 -18.53 15.62
N SER A 156 -1.69 -17.34 15.13
CA SER A 156 -0.31 -17.09 14.70
C SER A 156 0.37 -16.19 15.71
N ARG A 157 1.57 -16.67 16.04
CA ARG A 157 2.49 -16.22 17.07
C ARG A 157 2.88 -14.77 16.88
N ASP A 158 2.98 -14.10 18.02
CA ASP A 158 3.60 -12.80 18.19
C ASP A 158 5.12 -12.97 18.02
N ASP A 159 5.59 -12.98 16.77
CA ASP A 159 6.99 -12.81 16.44
C ASP A 159 7.28 -11.30 16.44
N GLY A 160 8.01 -10.85 17.46
CA GLY A 160 8.48 -9.48 17.57
C GLY A 160 9.23 -9.05 16.29
N PRO A 161 9.15 -7.77 15.90
CA PRO A 161 9.60 -7.32 14.60
C PRO A 161 11.13 -7.48 14.46
N ASP A 162 11.54 -8.44 13.63
CA ASP A 162 12.91 -8.54 13.14
C ASP A 162 13.26 -7.23 12.39
N PRO A 163 14.30 -6.49 12.81
CA PRO A 163 14.74 -5.28 12.12
C PRO A 163 15.15 -5.52 10.65
N GLY A 164 15.46 -6.78 10.28
CA GLY A 164 15.68 -7.20 8.90
C GLY A 164 14.39 -7.28 8.07
N ALA A 165 13.30 -7.80 8.64
CA ALA A 165 12.01 -7.95 7.97
C ALA A 165 11.43 -6.62 7.50
N GLY A 166 11.64 -5.53 8.26
CA GLY A 166 11.24 -4.18 7.84
C GLY A 166 11.97 -3.70 6.58
N ARG A 167 13.23 -4.08 6.40
CA ARG A 167 14.03 -3.74 5.21
C ARG A 167 13.65 -4.59 4.01
N VAL A 168 13.47 -5.90 4.20
CA VAL A 168 13.04 -6.83 3.14
C VAL A 168 11.69 -6.39 2.57
N ARG A 169 10.73 -6.08 3.44
CA ARG A 169 9.40 -5.59 3.05
C ARG A 169 9.46 -4.27 2.29
N PHE A 170 10.36 -3.36 2.68
CA PHE A 170 10.59 -2.10 1.95
C PHE A 170 11.16 -2.34 0.54
N VAL A 171 12.09 -3.28 0.39
CA VAL A 171 12.65 -3.67 -0.92
C VAL A 171 11.59 -4.35 -1.78
N ALA A 172 10.79 -5.26 -1.20
CA ALA A 172 9.69 -5.95 -1.88
C ALA A 172 8.62 -4.95 -2.39
N ASP A 173 8.20 -3.99 -1.55
CA ASP A 173 7.26 -2.95 -1.96
C ASP A 173 7.85 -2.01 -3.02
N ALA A 174 9.15 -1.70 -2.94
CA ALA A 174 9.84 -0.92 -3.97
C ALA A 174 9.91 -1.66 -5.31
N LEU A 175 10.09 -2.98 -5.31
CA LEU A 175 10.09 -3.83 -6.51
C LEU A 175 8.69 -3.97 -7.13
N ALA A 176 7.66 -4.08 -6.29
CA ALA A 176 6.27 -4.31 -6.72
C ALA A 176 5.61 -3.09 -7.39
N GLN A 177 6.12 -1.87 -7.16
CA GLN A 177 5.60 -0.67 -7.80
C GLN A 177 6.10 -0.54 -9.25
N ARG A 178 5.15 -0.54 -10.19
CA ARG A 178 5.39 -0.27 -11.61
C ARG A 178 5.94 1.16 -11.77
N PRO A 179 7.04 1.38 -12.53
CA PRO A 179 7.49 2.73 -12.83
C PRO A 179 6.38 3.53 -13.54
N PRO A 180 6.20 4.82 -13.23
CA PRO A 180 5.21 5.66 -13.90
C PRO A 180 5.45 5.66 -15.41
N ALA A 181 4.37 5.61 -16.19
CA ALA A 181 4.41 5.41 -17.64
C ALA A 181 5.03 6.59 -18.42
N ASP A 182 5.30 7.72 -17.77
CA ASP A 182 5.65 8.99 -18.43
C ASP A 182 7.05 9.50 -18.04
N ALA A 183 8.07 8.67 -18.23
CA ALA A 183 9.47 9.09 -18.21
C ALA A 183 10.15 8.72 -19.52
N ARG A 184 9.79 9.43 -20.59
CA ARG A 184 10.56 9.54 -21.84
C ARG A 184 10.55 10.99 -22.30
#